data_AF-A0A965GFV1-F1
#
_entry.id   AF-A0A965GFV1-F1
#
_cell.length_a   1.000
_cell.length_b   1.000
_cell.length_c   1.000
_cell.angle_alpha   90.00
_cell.angle_beta   90.00
_cell.angle_gamma   90.00
#
_symmetry.space_group_name_H-M   'P 1'
#
loop_
_entity.id
_entity.type
_entity.pdbx_description
1 polymer ?
#
loop_
_entity_poly.entity_id
_entity_poly.type
_entity_poly.pdbx_seq_one_letter_code
_entity_poly.pdbx_strand_id
1 'polypeptide(L)'
;MIEINVEIDDVIQAYSFPTDWSEVSVQQFSNLYGIDKEKYTGMYYTFEVIHQLTGIDRDVIEMMDYHDFVELVKSLNFVFQPVEDKKNDSIIVDGEEYFVHTNFNKYTAGEIISLETIIGSSNGEFVKVMPQLLCIFLRKKKENGNLEKYKTTFMNRIESFKKIKIDEINHIFSFFLTGRASSANNTKDSSNPNENSPIK
;
A
#
# COMPACT_ATOMS: atom_id res chain seq x y z
N MET A 1 -7.77 17.78 -0.02
CA MET A 1 -7.78 17.69 1.44
C MET A 1 -8.70 18.77 1.90
N ILE A 2 -9.56 18.46 2.86
CA ILE A 2 -10.38 19.44 3.54
C ILE A 2 -9.83 19.66 4.94
N GLU A 3 -9.96 20.87 5.45
CA GLU A 3 -9.63 21.19 6.82
C GLU A 3 -10.91 21.11 7.66
N ILE A 4 -10.82 20.42 8.79
CA ILE A 4 -11.91 20.26 9.74
C ILE A 4 -11.44 20.83 11.07
N ASN A 5 -12.22 21.76 11.59
CA ASN A 5 -11.97 22.39 12.87
C ASN A 5 -12.78 21.67 13.93
N VAL A 6 -12.10 21.10 14.92
CA VAL A 6 -12.73 20.41 16.04
C VAL A 6 -12.45 21.20 17.29
N GLU A 7 -13.49 21.55 18.05
CA GLU A 7 -13.37 22.21 19.34
C GLU A 7 -13.19 21.17 20.45
N ILE A 8 -12.12 21.29 21.22
CA ILE A 8 -11.74 20.40 22.33
C ILE A 8 -11.39 21.28 23.52
N ASP A 9 -12.13 21.18 24.63
CA ASP A 9 -11.88 21.99 25.84
C ASP A 9 -11.70 23.50 25.56
N ASP A 10 -12.61 24.09 24.78
CA ASP A 10 -12.58 25.49 24.30
C ASP A 10 -11.38 25.85 23.39
N VAL A 11 -10.65 24.85 22.88
CA VAL A 11 -9.55 25.01 21.92
C VAL A 11 -9.94 24.44 20.57
N ILE A 12 -9.89 25.27 19.52
CA ILE A 12 -10.13 24.83 18.15
C ILE A 12 -8.84 24.23 17.59
N GLN A 13 -8.88 22.94 17.24
CA GLN A 13 -7.80 22.23 16.57
C GLN A 13 -8.19 21.91 15.12
N ALA A 14 -7.35 22.30 14.18
CA ALA A 14 -7.52 22.01 12.76
C ALA A 14 -6.88 20.66 12.40
N TYR A 15 -7.63 19.85 11.66
CA TYR A 15 -7.18 18.56 11.13
C TYR A 15 -7.36 18.50 9.62
N SER A 16 -6.39 17.87 8.94
CA SER A 16 -6.46 17.66 7.51
C SER A 16 -7.08 16.30 7.19
N PHE A 17 -8.08 16.30 6.30
CA PHE A 17 -8.79 15.11 5.88
C PHE A 17 -8.59 14.83 4.39
N PRO A 18 -8.20 13.60 4.00
CA PRO A 18 -8.10 13.23 2.59
C PRO A 18 -9.48 13.15 1.94
N THR A 19 -9.64 13.72 0.75
CA THR A 19 -10.91 13.63 -0.02
C THR A 19 -10.88 12.57 -1.11
N ASP A 20 -9.71 12.04 -1.42
CA ASP A 20 -9.48 11.01 -2.42
C ASP A 20 -8.18 10.25 -2.18
N TRP A 21 -7.96 9.18 -2.94
CA TRP A 21 -6.80 8.30 -2.80
C TRP A 21 -5.45 8.96 -3.14
N SER A 22 -5.42 10.06 -3.91
CA SER A 22 -4.17 10.79 -4.18
C SER A 22 -3.62 11.52 -2.97
N GLU A 23 -4.39 11.59 -1.90
CA GLU A 23 -4.03 12.28 -0.67
C GLU A 23 -3.65 11.31 0.44
N VAL A 24 -3.95 10.03 0.26
CA VAL A 24 -3.68 8.95 1.20
C VAL A 24 -2.29 8.39 0.96
N SER A 25 -1.47 8.35 2.01
CA SER A 25 -0.16 7.71 1.96
C SER A 25 -0.25 6.18 2.01
N VAL A 26 0.79 5.50 1.55
CA VAL A 26 0.92 4.04 1.65
C VAL A 26 0.74 3.58 3.10
N GLN A 27 1.30 4.29 4.07
CA GLN A 27 1.13 3.92 5.49
C GLN A 27 -0.33 4.04 5.96
N GLN A 28 -1.02 5.12 5.61
CA GLN A 28 -2.43 5.30 5.95
C GLN A 28 -3.29 4.21 5.28
N PHE A 29 -2.99 3.86 4.03
CA PHE A 29 -3.66 2.76 3.32
C PHE A 29 -3.40 1.41 4.01
N SER A 30 -2.15 1.11 4.36
CA SER A 30 -1.79 -0.10 5.11
C SER A 30 -2.52 -0.19 6.46
N ASN A 31 -2.65 0.93 7.17
CA ASN A 31 -3.36 1.00 8.45
C ASN A 31 -4.87 0.75 8.27
N LEU A 32 -5.48 1.38 7.27
CA LEU A 32 -6.90 1.27 6.96
C LEU A 32 -7.31 -0.19 6.67
N TYR A 33 -6.52 -0.91 5.88
CA TYR A 33 -6.77 -2.32 5.59
C TYR A 33 -6.38 -3.26 6.74
N GLY A 34 -5.60 -2.76 7.70
CA GLY A 34 -5.28 -3.45 8.94
C GLY A 34 -6.39 -3.40 10.00
N ILE A 35 -7.46 -2.64 9.77
CA ILE A 35 -8.57 -2.53 10.71
C ILE A 35 -9.29 -3.87 10.81
N ASP A 36 -9.36 -4.40 12.03
CA ASP A 36 -10.12 -5.60 12.36
C ASP A 36 -11.63 -5.31 12.30
N LYS A 37 -12.26 -5.80 11.21
CA LYS A 37 -13.69 -5.64 10.94
C LYS A 37 -14.58 -6.53 11.82
N GLU A 38 -14.01 -7.54 12.49
CA GLU A 38 -14.75 -8.34 13.47
C GLU A 38 -14.79 -7.61 14.82
N LYS A 39 -13.71 -6.90 15.16
CA LYS A 39 -13.62 -6.09 16.38
C LYS A 39 -14.43 -4.79 16.30
N TYR A 40 -14.35 -4.07 15.18
CA TYR A 40 -15.02 -2.77 15.01
C TYR A 40 -16.14 -2.88 13.97
N THR A 41 -17.38 -2.62 14.39
CA THR A 41 -18.57 -2.70 13.54
C THR A 41 -19.37 -1.40 13.59
N GLY A 42 -20.14 -1.13 12.52
CA GLY A 42 -21.01 0.05 12.43
C GLY A 42 -20.25 1.37 12.60
N MET A 43 -20.71 2.20 13.55
CA MET A 43 -20.13 3.52 13.80
C MET A 43 -18.69 3.44 14.35
N TYR A 44 -18.38 2.44 15.18
CA TYR A 44 -17.01 2.25 15.69
C TYR A 44 -16.00 1.93 14.60
N TYR A 45 -16.42 1.25 13.53
CA TYR A 45 -15.57 1.06 12.35
C TYR A 45 -15.27 2.40 11.68
N THR A 46 -16.28 3.28 11.58
CA THR A 46 -16.14 4.61 10.96
C THR A 46 -15.18 5.49 11.76
N PHE A 47 -15.28 5.47 13.09
CA PHE A 47 -14.32 6.17 13.96
C PHE A 47 -12.89 5.69 13.74
N GLU A 48 -12.70 4.37 13.60
CA GLU A 48 -11.37 3.83 13.36
C GLU A 48 -10.83 4.20 11.98
N VAL A 49 -11.67 4.21 10.95
CA VAL A 49 -11.28 4.67 9.62
C VAL A 49 -10.81 6.13 9.66
N ILE A 50 -11.55 7.01 10.34
CA ILE A 50 -11.19 8.42 10.52
C ILE A 50 -9.85 8.52 11.25
N HIS A 51 -9.71 7.84 12.39
CA HIS A 51 -8.49 7.84 13.19
C HIS A 51 -7.27 7.40 12.36
N GLN A 52 -7.36 6.29 11.62
CA GLN A 52 -6.23 5.78 10.83
C GLN A 52 -5.87 6.68 9.63
N LEU A 53 -6.84 7.40 9.05
CA LEU A 53 -6.59 8.31 7.93
C LEU A 53 -6.07 9.68 8.37
N THR A 54 -6.45 10.17 9.54
CA THR A 54 -6.19 11.57 9.96
C THR A 54 -5.20 11.68 11.10
N GLY A 55 -5.10 10.65 11.93
CA GLY A 55 -4.43 10.71 13.22
C GLY A 55 -5.24 11.41 14.32
N ILE A 56 -6.51 11.78 14.07
CA ILE A 56 -7.40 12.31 15.13
C ILE A 56 -7.67 11.20 16.14
N ASP A 57 -7.46 11.47 17.42
CA ASP A 57 -7.74 10.50 18.48
C ASP A 57 -9.23 10.16 18.55
N ARG A 58 -9.55 8.90 18.88
CA ARG A 58 -10.94 8.44 18.91
C ARG A 58 -11.81 9.23 19.88
N ASP A 59 -11.27 9.57 21.05
CA ASP A 59 -11.99 10.34 22.06
C ASP A 59 -12.38 11.72 21.49
N VAL A 60 -11.52 12.34 20.68
CA VAL A 60 -11.81 13.59 19.98
C VAL A 60 -12.92 13.39 18.95
N ILE A 61 -12.89 12.29 18.20
CA ILE A 61 -13.94 11.96 17.22
C ILE A 61 -15.30 11.78 17.90
N GLU A 62 -15.33 11.13 19.07
CA GLU A 62 -16.54 10.91 19.87
C GLU A 62 -17.12 12.20 20.45
N MET A 63 -16.28 13.23 20.65
CA MET A 63 -16.69 14.55 21.16
C MET A 63 -17.08 15.55 20.06
N MET A 64 -16.85 15.23 18.77
CA MET A 64 -17.22 16.13 17.66
C MET A 64 -18.71 16.40 17.61
N ASP A 65 -19.08 17.62 17.20
CA ASP A 65 -20.47 17.93 16.90
C ASP A 65 -21.00 17.00 15.78
N TYR A 66 -22.27 16.65 15.88
CA TYR A 66 -22.91 15.72 14.95
C TYR A 66 -22.88 16.23 13.50
N HIS A 67 -23.03 17.54 13.29
CA HIS A 67 -22.97 18.14 11.96
C HIS A 67 -21.58 17.91 11.33
N ASP A 68 -20.52 18.26 12.05
CA ASP A 68 -19.14 18.14 11.58
C ASP A 68 -18.76 16.67 11.37
N PHE A 69 -19.21 15.79 12.27
CA PHE A 69 -19.06 14.35 12.09
C PHE A 69 -19.75 13.85 10.81
N VAL A 70 -20.97 14.31 10.51
CA VAL A 70 -21.68 13.92 9.29
C VAL A 70 -20.97 14.43 8.03
N GLU A 71 -20.44 15.65 8.04
CA GLU A 71 -19.63 16.17 6.93
C GLU A 71 -18.37 15.34 6.70
N LEU A 72 -17.70 14.98 7.79
CA LEU A 72 -16.54 14.10 7.77
C LEU A 72 -16.87 12.73 7.18
N VAL A 73 -17.95 12.09 7.63
CA VAL A 73 -18.36 10.79 7.09
C VAL A 73 -18.72 10.86 5.61
N LYS A 74 -19.31 11.95 5.12
CA LYS A 74 -19.56 12.13 3.67
C LYS A 74 -18.28 12.16 2.85
N SER A 75 -17.22 12.75 3.41
CA SER A 75 -15.92 12.81 2.75
C SER A 75 -15.23 11.44 2.66
N LEU A 76 -15.61 10.44 3.47
CA LEU A 76 -15.09 9.07 3.41
C LEU A 76 -15.58 8.25 2.21
N ASN A 77 -16.51 8.76 1.39
CA ASN A 77 -17.09 7.98 0.29
C ASN A 77 -16.04 7.40 -0.68
N PHE A 78 -14.90 8.08 -0.87
CA PHE A 78 -13.83 7.58 -1.74
C PHE A 78 -13.20 6.29 -1.22
N VAL A 79 -13.21 6.04 0.09
CA VAL A 79 -12.64 4.82 0.70
C VAL A 79 -13.36 3.56 0.22
N PHE A 80 -14.62 3.68 -0.15
CA PHE A 80 -15.42 2.58 -0.71
C PHE A 80 -15.25 2.43 -2.22
N GLN A 81 -14.49 3.32 -2.87
CA GLN A 81 -14.16 3.24 -4.29
C GLN A 81 -12.79 2.58 -4.47
N PRO A 82 -12.56 1.86 -5.58
CA PRO A 82 -11.23 1.33 -5.88
C PRO A 82 -10.22 2.47 -6.03
N VAL A 83 -8.96 2.20 -5.64
CA VAL A 83 -7.84 3.09 -5.94
C VAL A 83 -7.63 3.10 -7.45
N GLU A 84 -7.50 4.29 -8.04
CA GLU A 84 -7.22 4.43 -9.47
C GLU A 84 -5.80 3.98 -9.80
N ASP A 85 -5.65 3.23 -10.90
CA ASP A 85 -4.34 2.84 -11.43
C ASP A 85 -3.76 3.96 -12.31
N LYS A 86 -2.99 4.87 -11.70
CA LYS A 86 -2.15 5.80 -12.46
C LYS A 86 -0.86 5.10 -12.86
N LYS A 87 -0.72 4.77 -14.15
CA LYS A 87 0.50 4.13 -14.67
C LYS A 87 1.63 5.16 -14.72
N ASN A 88 2.55 5.04 -13.78
CA ASN A 88 3.73 5.89 -13.68
C ASN A 88 4.99 5.02 -13.79
N ASP A 89 5.87 5.33 -14.74
CA ASP A 89 7.14 4.60 -14.89
C ASP A 89 8.17 4.98 -13.81
N SER A 90 7.99 6.16 -13.20
CA SER A 90 8.78 6.66 -12.08
C SER A 90 7.94 7.45 -11.09
N ILE A 91 8.44 7.59 -9.87
CA ILE A 91 7.87 8.39 -8.79
C ILE A 91 8.97 9.22 -8.12
N ILE A 92 8.62 10.36 -7.54
CA ILE A 92 9.56 11.22 -6.80
C ILE A 92 9.32 11.04 -5.31
N VAL A 93 10.37 10.71 -4.57
CA VAL A 93 10.32 10.55 -3.11
C VAL A 93 11.47 11.32 -2.49
N ASP A 94 11.17 12.23 -1.56
CA ASP A 94 12.16 13.08 -0.88
C ASP A 94 13.13 13.79 -1.87
N GLY A 95 12.61 14.20 -3.04
CA GLY A 95 13.37 14.88 -4.09
C GLY A 95 14.20 13.95 -5.00
N GLU A 96 14.15 12.63 -4.78
CA GLU A 96 14.84 11.65 -5.60
C GLU A 96 13.87 10.86 -6.48
N GLU A 97 14.25 10.63 -7.73
CA GLU A 97 13.44 9.86 -8.68
C GLU A 97 13.73 8.36 -8.59
N TYR A 98 12.66 7.58 -8.47
CA TYR A 98 12.67 6.14 -8.41
C TYR A 98 11.86 5.55 -9.56
N PHE A 99 12.43 4.57 -10.25
CA PHE A 99 11.82 3.89 -11.37
C PHE A 99 11.25 2.54 -10.95
N VAL A 100 10.12 2.16 -11.55
CA VAL A 100 9.45 0.89 -11.25
C VAL A 100 10.18 -0.26 -11.95
N HIS A 101 10.58 -1.28 -11.18
CA HIS A 101 11.19 -2.51 -11.66
C HIS A 101 10.15 -3.63 -11.80
N THR A 102 9.35 -3.57 -12.87
CA THR A 102 8.26 -4.52 -13.15
C THR A 102 8.69 -5.83 -13.80
N ASN A 103 9.96 -5.99 -14.22
CA ASN A 103 10.40 -7.22 -14.87
C ASN A 103 10.78 -8.31 -13.85
N PHE A 104 9.77 -8.96 -13.27
CA PHE A 104 9.94 -10.02 -12.27
C PHE A 104 10.82 -11.19 -12.74
N ASN A 105 10.82 -11.49 -14.05
CA ASN A 105 11.68 -12.53 -14.63
C ASN A 105 13.18 -12.19 -14.57
N LYS A 106 13.53 -10.93 -14.27
CA LYS A 106 14.91 -10.47 -14.10
C LYS A 106 15.32 -10.33 -12.63
N TYR A 107 14.45 -10.74 -11.69
CA TYR A 107 14.77 -10.68 -10.27
C TYR A 107 15.85 -11.71 -9.94
N THR A 108 16.80 -11.29 -9.12
CA THR A 108 17.81 -12.17 -8.56
C THR A 108 17.22 -13.10 -7.51
N ALA A 109 17.88 -14.22 -7.23
CA ALA A 109 17.46 -15.14 -6.16
C ALA A 109 17.31 -14.42 -4.80
N GLY A 110 18.18 -13.46 -4.50
CA GLY A 110 18.10 -12.65 -3.28
C GLY A 110 16.86 -11.76 -3.22
N GLU A 111 16.41 -11.20 -4.36
CA GLU A 111 15.16 -10.44 -4.44
C GLU A 111 13.93 -11.33 -4.22
N ILE A 112 13.90 -12.52 -4.84
CA ILE A 112 12.80 -13.48 -4.65
C ILE A 112 12.70 -13.94 -3.20
N ILE A 113 13.81 -14.36 -2.59
CA ILE A 113 13.84 -14.76 -1.17
C ILE A 113 13.37 -13.61 -0.28
N SER A 114 13.78 -12.38 -0.57
CA SER A 114 13.36 -11.21 0.22
C SER A 114 11.86 -10.96 0.10
N LEU A 115 11.29 -11.05 -1.11
CA LEU A 115 9.84 -10.92 -1.32
C LEU A 115 9.06 -11.97 -0.56
N GLU A 116 9.44 -13.25 -0.69
CA GLU A 116 8.79 -14.36 0.00
C GLU A 116 8.87 -14.20 1.51
N THR A 117 10.04 -13.80 2.03
CA THR A 117 10.24 -13.56 3.46
C THR A 117 9.35 -12.42 3.97
N ILE A 118 9.31 -11.29 3.25
CA ILE A 118 8.49 -10.12 3.64
C ILE A 118 7.01 -10.46 3.64
N ILE A 119 6.51 -11.10 2.57
CA ILE A 119 5.09 -11.49 2.48
C ILE A 119 4.75 -12.59 3.50
N GLY A 120 5.66 -13.53 3.72
CA GLY A 120 5.50 -14.59 4.71
C GLY A 120 5.41 -14.03 6.14
N SER A 121 6.17 -12.98 6.45
CA SER A 121 6.14 -12.32 7.76
C SER A 121 4.81 -11.64 8.11
N SER A 122 3.97 -11.36 7.11
CA SER A 122 2.62 -10.81 7.28
C SER A 122 1.51 -11.83 7.04
N ASN A 123 1.80 -13.13 7.13
CA ASN A 123 0.84 -14.21 6.85
C ASN A 123 0.17 -14.10 5.46
N GLY A 124 0.89 -13.53 4.47
CA GLY A 124 0.37 -13.31 3.13
C GLY A 124 -0.36 -11.99 2.93
N GLU A 125 -0.59 -11.21 3.98
CA GLU A 125 -1.25 -9.91 3.91
C GLU A 125 -0.26 -8.84 3.39
N PHE A 126 -0.11 -8.75 2.07
CA PHE A 126 0.86 -7.85 1.44
C PHE A 126 0.60 -6.37 1.75
N VAL A 127 -0.66 -5.99 1.99
CA VAL A 127 -1.05 -4.61 2.31
C VAL A 127 -0.35 -4.11 3.57
N LYS A 128 -0.07 -5.00 4.54
CA LYS A 128 0.66 -4.67 5.78
C LYS A 128 2.15 -4.41 5.57
N VAL A 129 2.71 -4.83 4.44
CA VAL A 129 4.15 -4.78 4.15
C VAL A 129 4.46 -4.04 2.84
N MET A 130 3.54 -3.21 2.36
CA MET A 130 3.71 -2.43 1.12
C MET A 130 4.99 -1.57 1.12
N PRO A 131 5.35 -0.83 2.18
CA PRO A 131 6.59 -0.05 2.19
C PRO A 131 7.85 -0.90 1.97
N GLN A 132 7.90 -2.10 2.55
CA GLN A 132 8.99 -3.05 2.37
C GLN A 132 9.03 -3.60 0.95
N LEU A 133 7.87 -3.90 0.36
CA LEU A 133 7.77 -4.34 -1.03
C LEU A 133 8.20 -3.25 -2.01
N LEU A 134 7.87 -1.98 -1.74
CA LEU A 134 8.35 -0.85 -2.53
C LEU A 134 9.88 -0.74 -2.52
N CYS A 135 10.55 -1.12 -1.43
CA CYS A 135 12.02 -1.22 -1.39
C CYS A 135 12.57 -2.22 -2.41
N ILE A 136 11.79 -3.22 -2.79
CA ILE A 136 12.15 -4.20 -3.83
C ILE A 136 11.68 -3.77 -5.21
N PHE A 137 10.57 -3.04 -5.34
CA PHE A 137 10.05 -2.66 -6.65
C PHE A 137 10.65 -1.38 -7.21
N LEU A 138 11.14 -0.48 -6.35
CA LEU A 138 11.63 0.83 -6.78
C LEU A 138 13.16 0.86 -6.86
N ARG A 139 13.67 1.49 -7.91
CA ARG A 139 15.11 1.56 -8.22
C ARG A 139 15.53 2.95 -8.67
N LYS A 140 16.63 3.46 -8.12
CA LYS A 140 17.31 4.63 -8.70
C LYS A 140 17.98 4.28 -10.02
N LYS A 141 18.05 5.25 -10.92
CA LYS A 141 18.84 5.16 -12.15
C LYS A 141 20.26 5.66 -11.88
N LYS A 142 21.26 4.92 -12.34
CA LYS A 142 22.67 5.32 -12.31
C LYS A 142 22.96 6.30 -13.46
N GLU A 143 24.09 6.98 -13.39
CA GLU A 143 24.58 7.88 -14.46
C GLU A 143 24.65 7.20 -15.84
N ASN A 144 24.98 5.91 -15.87
CA ASN A 144 25.03 5.12 -17.10
C ASN A 144 23.65 4.66 -17.61
N GLY A 145 22.57 5.14 -17.01
CA GLY A 145 21.19 4.85 -17.38
C GLY A 145 20.64 3.51 -16.87
N ASN A 146 21.46 2.67 -16.23
CA ASN A 146 21.00 1.39 -15.68
C ASN A 146 20.36 1.58 -14.29
N LEU A 147 19.37 0.74 -13.97
CA LEU A 147 18.82 0.66 -12.62
C LEU A 147 19.86 0.14 -11.63
N GLU A 148 19.80 0.61 -10.38
CA GLU A 148 20.59 0.06 -9.30
C GLU A 148 20.29 -1.43 -9.06
N LYS A 149 21.30 -2.18 -8.62
CA LYS A 149 21.12 -3.58 -8.25
C LYS A 149 20.57 -3.65 -6.84
N TYR A 150 19.71 -4.63 -6.57
CA TYR A 150 19.17 -4.86 -5.23
C TYR A 150 20.27 -5.01 -4.18
N LYS A 151 20.02 -4.43 -3.01
CA LYS A 151 20.82 -4.56 -1.81
C LYS A 151 19.88 -4.63 -0.62
N THR A 152 20.24 -5.43 0.40
CA THR A 152 19.48 -5.51 1.65
C THR A 152 19.35 -4.15 2.35
N THR A 153 20.30 -3.24 2.13
CA THR A 153 20.26 -1.86 2.65
C THR A 153 19.12 -1.01 2.07
N PHE A 154 18.41 -1.47 1.03
CA PHE A 154 17.24 -0.77 0.50
C PHE A 154 16.11 -0.65 1.53
N MET A 155 16.08 -1.52 2.55
CA MET A 155 15.13 -1.42 3.66
C MET A 155 15.26 -0.11 4.45
N ASN A 156 16.39 0.60 4.36
CA ASN A 156 16.54 1.92 4.97
C ASN A 156 15.61 2.99 4.34
N ARG A 157 14.96 2.68 3.20
CA ARG A 157 14.03 3.58 2.49
C ARG A 157 12.57 3.47 2.96
N ILE A 158 12.27 2.51 3.85
CA ILE A 158 10.90 2.23 4.31
C ILE A 158 10.20 3.49 4.80
N GLU A 159 10.85 4.29 5.65
CA GLU A 159 10.23 5.49 6.23
C GLU A 159 9.89 6.57 5.18
N SER A 160 10.72 6.70 4.14
CA SER A 160 10.40 7.56 3.00
C SER A 160 9.24 7.00 2.19
N PHE A 161 9.24 5.69 1.95
CA PHE A 161 8.23 5.03 1.11
C PHE A 161 6.86 4.92 1.76
N LYS A 162 6.77 4.96 3.09
CA LYS A 162 5.52 5.10 3.83
C LYS A 162 4.71 6.33 3.43
N LYS A 163 5.37 7.40 3.00
CA LYS A 163 4.76 8.72 2.71
C LYS A 163 4.25 8.86 1.27
N ILE A 164 4.65 7.95 0.38
CA ILE A 164 4.21 7.94 -1.03
C ILE A 164 2.70 7.87 -1.10
N LYS A 165 2.06 8.55 -2.06
CA LYS A 165 0.61 8.48 -2.23
C LYS A 165 0.21 7.15 -2.88
N ILE A 166 -0.86 6.55 -2.38
CA ILE A 166 -1.25 5.19 -2.78
C ILE A 166 -1.60 5.12 -4.27
N ASP A 167 -2.21 6.16 -4.83
CA ASP A 167 -2.56 6.24 -6.24
C ASP A 167 -1.34 6.23 -7.18
N GLU A 168 -0.20 6.76 -6.74
CA GLU A 168 1.05 6.76 -7.51
C GLU A 168 1.63 5.36 -7.69
N ILE A 169 1.34 4.44 -6.77
CA ILE A 169 1.97 3.11 -6.71
C ILE A 169 0.99 1.94 -6.81
N ASN A 170 -0.32 2.18 -6.82
CA ASN A 170 -1.33 1.12 -6.85
C ASN A 170 -1.12 0.15 -8.03
N HIS A 171 -0.81 0.71 -9.20
CA HIS A 171 -0.54 -0.04 -10.42
C HIS A 171 0.62 -1.04 -10.29
N ILE A 172 1.62 -0.76 -9.44
CA ILE A 172 2.77 -1.65 -9.19
C ILE A 172 2.29 -2.93 -8.50
N PHE A 173 1.42 -2.78 -7.50
CA PHE A 173 0.87 -3.90 -6.74
C PHE A 173 -0.18 -4.66 -7.54
N SER A 174 -1.06 -3.97 -8.27
CA SER A 174 -1.99 -4.60 -9.23
C SER A 174 -1.26 -5.48 -10.24
N PHE A 175 -0.14 -5.00 -10.78
CA PHE A 175 0.70 -5.75 -11.70
C PHE A 175 1.40 -6.95 -11.02
N PHE A 176 1.96 -6.77 -9.82
CA PHE A 176 2.60 -7.84 -9.05
C PHE A 176 1.63 -8.99 -8.74
N LEU A 177 0.42 -8.67 -8.26
CA LEU A 177 -0.60 -9.66 -7.91
C LEU A 177 -1.06 -10.45 -9.13
N THR A 178 -1.27 -9.75 -10.26
CA THR A 178 -1.67 -10.37 -11.52
C THR A 178 -0.54 -11.28 -12.05
N GLY A 179 0.70 -10.80 -12.05
CA GLY A 179 1.86 -11.58 -12.48
C GLY A 179 2.07 -12.85 -11.64
N ARG A 180 1.86 -12.75 -10.32
CA ARG A 180 1.94 -13.91 -9.41
C ARG A 180 0.88 -14.96 -9.71
N ALA A 181 -0.36 -14.54 -9.97
CA ALA A 181 -1.45 -15.45 -10.32
C ALA A 181 -1.13 -16.23 -11.61
N SER A 182 -0.58 -15.56 -12.63
CA SER A 182 -0.15 -16.21 -13.87
C SER A 182 1.03 -17.16 -13.68
N SER A 183 2.00 -16.82 -12.81
CA SER A 183 3.15 -17.69 -12.52
C SER A 183 2.76 -18.95 -11.75
N ALA A 184 1.87 -18.85 -10.76
CA ALA A 184 1.42 -19.99 -9.96
C ALA A 184 0.67 -21.05 -10.79
N ASN A 185 -0.03 -20.63 -11.83
CA ASN A 185 -0.73 -21.55 -12.74
C ASN A 185 0.24 -22.35 -13.61
N ASN A 186 1.38 -21.77 -13.99
CA ASN A 186 2.36 -22.44 -14.86
C ASN A 186 3.21 -23.48 -14.11
N THR A 187 3.46 -23.28 -12.81
CA THR A 187 4.25 -24.23 -12.00
C THR A 187 3.47 -25.50 -11.66
N LYS A 188 2.13 -25.46 -11.68
CA LYS A 188 1.27 -26.65 -11.46
C LYS A 188 1.28 -27.61 -12.65
N ASP A 189 1.59 -27.15 -13.85
CA ASP A 189 1.55 -27.97 -15.07
C ASP A 189 2.88 -28.69 -15.33
N SER A 190 4.00 -28.16 -14.80
CA SER A 190 5.35 -28.75 -14.94
C SER A 190 5.63 -29.94 -14.01
N SER A 191 4.68 -30.34 -13.17
CA SER A 191 4.84 -31.42 -12.19
C SER A 191 3.89 -32.61 -12.40
N ASN A 192 3.32 -32.77 -13.60
CA ASN A 192 2.65 -34.01 -14.02
C ASN A 192 3.65 -34.98 -14.66
N PRO A 193 4.05 -36.08 -14.00
CA PRO A 193 4.83 -37.13 -14.63
C PRO A 193 3.88 -38.08 -15.36
N ASN A 194 3.30 -37.63 -16.49
CA ASN A 194 2.80 -38.58 -17.47
C ASN A 194 3.95 -38.97 -18.37
N GLU A 195 4.77 -39.89 -17.87
CA GLU A 195 5.73 -40.65 -18.65
C GLU A 195 4.99 -41.36 -19.79
N ASN A 196 5.31 -40.94 -21.01
CA ASN A 196 5.17 -41.73 -22.21
C ASN A 196 5.79 -43.13 -21.98
N SER A 197 4.95 -44.16 -21.86
CA SER A 197 5.38 -45.53 -22.09
C SER A 197 5.57 -45.73 -23.61
N PRO A 198 6.78 -46.09 -24.09
CA PRO A 198 6.96 -46.41 -25.49
C PRO A 198 6.38 -47.80 -25.78
N ILE A 199 5.59 -47.85 -26.84
CA ILE A 199 5.09 -49.05 -27.51
C ILE A 199 6.28 -49.98 -27.84
N LYS A 200 6.21 -51.23 -27.38
CA LYS A 200 6.76 -52.41 -28.07
C LYS A 200 5.84 -53.61 -27.84
#